data_AF-A0A7W8QEK1-F1
#
_entry.id   AF-A0A7W8QEK1-F1
#
_cell.length_a   1.000
_cell.length_b   1.000
_cell.length_c   1.000
_cell.angle_alpha   90.00
_cell.angle_beta   90.00
_cell.angle_gamma   90.00
#
_symmetry.space_group_name_H-M   'P 1'
#
loop_
_entity.id
_entity.type
_entity.pdbx_description
1 polymer ?
#
loop_
_entity_poly.entity_id
_entity_poly.type
_entity_poly.pdbx_seq_one_letter_code
_entity_poly.pdbx_strand_id
1 'polypeptide(L)'
;MLKHIDRLKILHAIDLPAGLDRMVHRNRLLKIAREGAQMTPADLARFEKQRRHATLVAIVIEATATVTDEIVDLHDRIIGRLFNAAKKKHQEQFHRSGKAINDKVRLYGKLGRALLEAKKNGADAFKAIESVMSWEAFTKSVSEAEQLA
;
A
#
# COMPACT_ATOMS: atom_id res chain seq x y z
N MET A 1 10.57 -2.00 10.31
CA MET A 1 10.29 -3.45 10.14
C MET A 1 11.50 -4.27 10.57
N LEU A 2 12.65 -4.11 9.90
CA LEU A 2 13.90 -4.79 10.27
C LEU A 2 14.23 -4.70 11.77
N LYS A 3 14.24 -3.49 12.34
CA LYS A 3 14.46 -3.29 13.79
C LYS A 3 13.52 -4.10 14.69
N HIS A 4 12.24 -4.26 14.34
CA HIS A 4 11.31 -5.06 15.14
C HIS A 4 11.56 -6.56 14.95
N ILE A 5 11.90 -7.00 13.73
CA ILE A 5 12.30 -8.38 13.46
C ILE A 5 13.56 -8.73 14.26
N ASP A 6 14.54 -7.84 14.32
CA ASP A 6 15.77 -8.06 15.08
C ASP A 6 15.49 -8.13 16.58
N ARG A 7 14.62 -7.27 17.11
CA ARG A 7 14.12 -7.37 18.50
C ARG A 7 13.44 -8.72 18.75
N LEU A 8 12.58 -9.18 17.84
CA LEU A 8 11.88 -10.45 17.97
C LEU A 8 12.86 -11.63 17.95
N LYS A 9 13.87 -11.59 17.07
CA LYS A 9 14.94 -12.60 17.03
C LYS A 9 15.70 -12.68 18.35
N ILE A 10 16.03 -11.55 18.96
CA ILE A 10 16.70 -11.51 20.27
C ILE A 10 15.82 -12.17 21.34
N LEU A 11 14.51 -11.86 21.34
CA LEU A 11 13.58 -12.45 22.31
C LEU A 11 13.39 -13.97 22.09
N HIS A 12 13.30 -14.42 20.84
CA HIS A 12 13.22 -15.84 20.52
C HIS A 12 14.51 -16.60 20.83
N ALA A 13 15.68 -15.96 20.74
CA ALA A 13 16.96 -16.57 21.10
C ALA A 13 17.09 -16.91 22.59
N ILE A 14 16.19 -16.41 23.44
CA ILE A 14 16.10 -16.79 24.86
C ILE A 14 15.57 -18.22 25.02
N ASP A 15 14.90 -18.76 24.00
CA ASP A 15 14.47 -20.16 23.91
C ASP A 15 13.66 -20.64 25.12
N LEU A 16 12.64 -19.86 25.48
CA LEU A 16 11.74 -20.23 26.56
C LEU A 16 10.91 -21.47 26.18
N PRO A 17 10.72 -22.44 27.11
CA PRO A 17 9.84 -23.57 26.88
C PRO A 17 8.44 -23.15 26.45
N ALA A 18 7.89 -23.85 25.45
CA ALA A 18 6.54 -23.60 24.98
C ALA A 18 5.50 -23.86 26.08
N GLY A 19 4.45 -23.03 26.13
CA GLY A 19 3.32 -23.20 27.04
C GLY A 19 3.47 -22.60 28.43
N LEU A 20 4.61 -21.97 28.76
CA LEU A 20 4.80 -21.24 30.03
C LEU A 20 3.77 -20.13 30.23
N ASP A 21 3.34 -19.49 29.14
CA ASP A 21 2.30 -18.46 29.09
C ASP A 21 0.92 -18.97 29.54
N ARG A 22 0.70 -20.30 29.50
CA ARG A 22 -0.56 -20.95 29.86
C ARG A 22 -0.57 -21.52 31.28
N MET A 23 0.60 -21.61 31.92
CA MET A 23 0.72 -22.15 33.28
C MET A 23 0.13 -21.21 34.34
N VAL A 24 0.00 -19.93 34.03
CA VAL A 24 -0.53 -18.90 34.92
C VAL A 24 -1.54 -18.06 34.16
N HIS A 25 -2.56 -17.55 34.85
CA HIS A 25 -3.55 -16.67 34.23
C HIS A 25 -2.89 -15.44 33.56
N ARG A 26 -3.30 -15.12 32.32
CA ARG A 26 -2.71 -14.05 31.49
C ARG A 26 -2.60 -12.71 32.22
N ASN A 27 -3.67 -12.26 32.89
CA ASN A 27 -3.64 -10.99 33.63
C ASN A 27 -2.61 -10.96 34.76
N ARG A 28 -2.34 -12.11 35.40
CA ARG A 28 -1.33 -12.19 36.45
C ARG A 28 0.07 -12.10 35.85
N LEU A 29 0.32 -12.79 34.74
CA LEU A 29 1.57 -12.73 34.00
C LEU A 29 1.85 -11.31 33.51
N LEU A 30 0.84 -10.64 32.94
CA LEU A 30 0.92 -9.26 32.48
C LEU A 30 1.26 -8.29 33.62
N LYS A 31 0.67 -8.48 34.80
CA LYS A 31 0.98 -7.65 35.97
C LYS A 31 2.45 -7.79 36.39
N ILE A 32 2.96 -9.03 36.44
CA ILE A 32 4.36 -9.30 36.77
C ILE A 32 5.31 -8.68 35.72
N ALA A 33 4.99 -8.84 34.43
CA ALA A 33 5.77 -8.27 33.34
C ALA A 33 5.85 -6.74 33.43
N ARG A 34 4.72 -6.08 33.68
CA ARG A 34 4.66 -4.62 33.82
C ARG A 34 5.45 -4.10 35.01
N GLU A 35 5.32 -4.75 36.16
CA GLU A 35 6.11 -4.41 37.35
C GLU A 35 7.61 -4.58 37.08
N GLY A 36 8.00 -5.71 36.49
CA GLY A 36 9.39 -6.00 36.16
C GLY A 36 9.98 -5.08 35.07
N ALA A 37 9.17 -4.64 34.10
CA ALA A 37 9.62 -3.75 33.03
C ALA A 37 9.99 -2.34 33.52
N GLN A 38 9.52 -1.94 34.72
CA GLN A 38 9.88 -0.67 35.35
C GLN A 38 11.16 -0.78 36.19
N MET A 39 11.75 -1.97 36.31
CA MET A 39 12.91 -2.24 37.16
C MET A 39 14.20 -2.25 36.34
N THR A 40 15.30 -1.81 36.96
CA THR A 40 16.63 -1.97 36.37
C THR A 40 17.14 -3.41 36.56
N PRO A 41 18.15 -3.84 35.78
CA PRO A 41 18.80 -5.13 36.03
C PRO A 41 19.33 -5.28 37.47
N ALA A 42 19.77 -4.19 38.10
CA ALA A 42 20.25 -4.19 39.48
C ALA A 42 19.11 -4.43 40.48
N ASP A 43 17.92 -3.86 40.24
CA ASP A 43 16.74 -4.10 41.08
C ASP A 43 16.29 -5.56 40.97
N LEU A 44 16.22 -6.09 39.74
CA LEU A 44 15.87 -7.50 39.51
C LEU A 44 16.90 -8.46 40.12
N ALA A 45 18.19 -8.08 40.14
CA ALA A 45 19.24 -8.89 40.73
C ALA A 45 19.06 -9.10 42.25
N ARG A 46 18.37 -8.19 42.94
CA ARG A 46 18.09 -8.27 44.39
C ARG A 46 17.00 -9.27 44.74
N PHE A 47 16.19 -9.72 43.78
CA PHE A 47 15.16 -10.74 44.02
C PHE A 47 15.77 -12.12 44.28
N GLU A 48 15.07 -12.92 45.06
CA GLU A 48 15.35 -14.35 45.15
C GLU A 48 15.26 -15.02 43.77
N LYS A 49 16.08 -16.06 43.55
CA LYS A 49 16.30 -16.68 42.23
C LYS A 49 14.99 -17.02 41.50
N GLN A 50 14.02 -17.61 42.20
CA GLN A 50 12.75 -18.03 41.61
C GLN A 50 11.92 -16.83 41.14
N ARG A 51 11.74 -15.82 41.99
CA ARG A 51 11.00 -14.60 41.64
C ARG A 51 11.70 -13.84 40.52
N ARG A 52 13.03 -13.71 40.56
CA ARG A 52 13.80 -13.09 39.49
C ARG A 52 13.53 -13.76 38.15
N HIS A 53 13.62 -15.08 38.07
CA HIS A 53 13.37 -15.81 36.83
C HIS A 53 11.90 -15.72 36.40
N ALA A 54 10.94 -15.85 37.31
CA ALA A 54 9.53 -15.69 37.00
C ALA A 54 9.22 -14.29 36.42
N THR A 55 9.82 -13.24 36.98
CA THR A 55 9.69 -11.88 36.46
C THR A 55 10.33 -11.72 35.09
N LEU A 56 11.56 -12.22 34.89
CA LEU A 56 12.23 -12.16 33.59
C LEU A 56 11.47 -12.93 32.50
N VAL A 57 10.97 -14.12 32.81
CA VAL A 57 10.14 -14.93 31.90
C VAL A 57 8.87 -14.17 31.52
N ALA A 58 8.18 -13.57 32.50
CA ALA A 58 6.99 -12.76 32.23
C ALA A 58 7.30 -11.56 31.32
N ILE A 59 8.42 -10.86 31.55
CA ILE A 59 8.87 -9.75 30.70
C ILE A 59 9.11 -10.24 29.26
N VAL A 60 9.82 -11.36 29.08
CA VAL A 60 10.14 -11.88 27.74
C VAL A 60 8.87 -12.29 26.99
N ILE A 61 7.94 -12.97 27.66
CA ILE A 61 6.67 -13.37 27.05
C ILE A 61 5.88 -12.13 26.60
N GLU A 62 5.73 -11.13 27.48
CA GLU A 62 4.99 -9.91 27.17
C GLU A 62 5.67 -9.08 26.07
N ALA A 63 7.00 -8.96 26.13
CA ALA A 63 7.78 -8.25 25.11
C ALA A 63 7.68 -8.95 23.75
N THR A 64 7.67 -10.29 23.72
CA THR A 64 7.52 -11.07 22.48
C THR A 64 6.14 -10.84 21.86
N ALA A 65 5.09 -10.86 22.68
CA ALA A 65 3.73 -10.53 22.22
C ALA A 65 3.66 -9.10 21.66
N THR A 66 4.15 -8.12 22.43
CA THR A 66 4.16 -6.70 22.03
C THR A 66 4.91 -6.48 20.71
N VAL A 67 6.11 -7.03 20.56
CA VAL A 67 6.91 -6.87 19.33
C VAL A 67 6.25 -7.58 18.15
N THR A 68 5.58 -8.70 18.39
CA THR A 68 4.81 -9.41 17.34
C THR A 68 3.67 -8.55 16.84
N ASP A 69 2.87 -7.96 17.74
CA ASP A 69 1.77 -7.06 17.37
C ASP A 69 2.29 -5.83 16.60
N GLU A 70 3.39 -5.21 17.06
CA GLU A 70 4.04 -4.09 16.36
C GLU A 70 4.47 -4.46 14.92
N ILE A 71 4.93 -5.70 14.71
CA ILE A 71 5.32 -6.20 13.37
C ILE A 71 4.09 -6.37 12.48
N VAL A 72 3.01 -6.95 13.00
CA VAL A 72 1.74 -7.13 12.27
C VAL A 72 1.17 -5.77 11.87
N ASP A 73 1.09 -4.81 12.80
CA ASP A 73 0.62 -3.45 12.53
C ASP A 73 1.45 -2.75 11.45
N LEU A 74 2.76 -2.97 11.45
CA LEU A 74 3.63 -2.39 10.44
C LEU A 74 3.48 -3.08 9.08
N HIS A 75 3.27 -4.40 9.08
CA HIS A 75 2.95 -5.16 7.87
C HIS A 75 1.68 -4.61 7.22
N ASP A 76 0.59 -4.48 7.97
CA ASP A 76 -0.69 -3.98 7.47
C ASP A 76 -0.57 -2.57 6.89
N ARG A 77 0.18 -1.69 7.56
CA ARG A 77 0.46 -0.34 7.04
C ARG A 77 1.29 -0.34 5.76
N ILE A 78 2.20 -1.29 5.57
CA ILE A 78 2.96 -1.41 4.32
C ILE A 78 2.04 -1.89 3.20
N ILE A 79 1.26 -2.94 3.45
CA ILE A 79 0.31 -3.49 2.48
C ILE A 79 -0.72 -2.43 2.08
N GLY A 80 -1.33 -1.72 3.03
CA GLY A 80 -2.28 -0.66 2.75
C GLY A 80 -1.69 0.47 1.90
N ARG A 81 -0.44 0.88 2.16
CA ARG A 81 0.24 1.89 1.33
C ARG A 81 0.49 1.40 -0.09
N LEU A 82 0.90 0.14 -0.27
CA LEU A 82 1.11 -0.46 -1.59
C LEU A 82 -0.18 -0.49 -2.41
N PHE A 83 -1.28 -0.96 -1.81
CA PHE A 83 -2.59 -0.97 -2.49
C PHE A 83 -3.08 0.44 -2.83
N ASN A 84 -2.92 1.40 -1.92
CA ASN A 84 -3.29 2.79 -2.19
C ASN A 84 -2.47 3.40 -3.33
N ALA A 85 -1.16 3.12 -3.38
CA ALA A 85 -0.29 3.55 -4.46
C ALA A 85 -0.70 2.93 -5.80
N ALA A 86 -0.99 1.62 -5.82
CA ALA A 86 -1.46 0.92 -7.02
C ALA A 86 -2.81 1.48 -7.50
N LYS A 87 -3.77 1.69 -6.59
CA LYS A 87 -5.08 2.28 -6.89
C LYS A 87 -4.93 3.69 -7.46
N LYS A 88 -4.08 4.53 -6.87
CA LYS A 88 -3.79 5.88 -7.35
C LYS A 88 -3.20 5.85 -8.76
N LYS A 89 -2.20 4.99 -9.00
CA LYS A 89 -1.58 4.83 -10.32
C LYS A 89 -2.59 4.39 -11.38
N HIS A 90 -3.43 3.41 -11.06
CA HIS A 90 -4.49 2.94 -11.95
C HIS A 90 -5.51 4.06 -12.24
N GLN A 91 -5.95 4.78 -11.22
CA GLN A 91 -6.89 5.89 -11.38
C GLN A 91 -6.30 7.02 -12.25
N GLU A 92 -5.03 7.38 -12.04
CA GLU A 92 -4.33 8.36 -12.87
C GLU A 92 -4.20 7.91 -14.33
N GLN A 93 -3.88 6.63 -14.56
CA GLN A 93 -3.82 6.06 -15.90
C GLN A 93 -5.20 6.06 -16.57
N PHE A 94 -6.23 5.61 -15.86
CA PHE A 94 -7.61 5.61 -16.35
C PHE A 94 -8.10 7.02 -16.69
N HIS A 95 -7.82 8.01 -15.84
CA HIS A 95 -8.15 9.41 -16.12
C HIS A 95 -7.41 9.95 -17.36
N ARG A 96 -6.13 9.62 -17.53
CA ARG A 96 -5.35 10.02 -18.72
C ARG A 96 -5.93 9.40 -19.98
N SER A 97 -6.19 8.09 -19.98
CA SER A 97 -6.82 7.39 -21.10
C SER A 97 -8.22 7.93 -21.39
N GLY A 98 -9.05 8.17 -20.37
CA GLY A 98 -10.38 8.75 -20.51
C GLY A 98 -10.36 10.16 -21.10
N LYS A 99 -9.40 11.00 -20.70
CA LYS A 99 -9.19 12.32 -21.31
C LYS A 99 -8.80 12.19 -22.78
N ALA A 100 -7.85 11.32 -23.11
CA ALA A 100 -7.43 11.09 -24.49
C ALA A 100 -8.59 10.60 -25.37
N ILE A 101 -9.41 9.67 -24.87
CA ILE A 101 -10.61 9.19 -25.57
C ILE A 101 -11.58 10.35 -25.81
N ASN A 102 -11.89 11.17 -24.80
CA ASN A 102 -12.83 12.29 -24.94
C ASN A 102 -12.30 13.35 -25.94
N ASP A 103 -11.01 13.65 -25.89
CA ASP A 103 -10.36 14.56 -26.83
C ASP A 103 -10.48 14.04 -28.28
N LYS A 104 -10.28 12.74 -28.51
CA LYS A 104 -10.48 12.10 -29.83
C LYS A 104 -11.93 12.08 -30.28
N VAL A 105 -12.87 11.72 -29.41
CA VAL A 105 -14.31 11.74 -29.73
C VAL A 105 -14.76 13.15 -30.13
N ARG A 106 -14.32 14.18 -29.40
CA ARG A 106 -14.60 15.58 -29.72
C ARG A 106 -13.99 15.98 -31.07
N LEU A 107 -12.77 15.54 -31.35
CA LEU A 107 -12.07 15.79 -32.61
C LEU A 107 -12.83 15.18 -33.80
N TYR A 108 -13.19 13.91 -33.71
CA TYR A 108 -13.94 13.22 -34.76
C TYR A 108 -15.36 13.76 -34.91
N GLY A 109 -16.01 14.21 -33.83
CA GLY A 109 -17.28 14.92 -33.92
C GLY A 109 -17.18 16.25 -34.70
N LYS A 110 -16.05 16.98 -34.60
CA LYS A 110 -15.79 18.18 -35.42
C LYS A 110 -15.55 17.83 -36.89
N LEU A 111 -14.73 16.81 -37.16
CA LEU A 111 -14.48 16.28 -38.51
C LEU A 111 -15.79 15.82 -39.17
N GLY A 112 -16.60 15.05 -38.45
CA GLY A 112 -17.91 14.60 -38.94
C GLY A 112 -18.84 15.76 -39.29
N ARG A 113 -18.86 16.83 -38.49
CA ARG A 113 -19.62 18.06 -38.83
C ARG A 113 -19.10 18.73 -40.10
N ALA A 114 -17.79 18.93 -40.24
CA ALA A 114 -17.21 19.53 -41.44
C ALA A 114 -17.52 18.70 -42.69
N LEU A 115 -17.46 17.37 -42.59
CA LEU A 115 -17.81 16.45 -43.68
C LEU A 115 -19.31 16.52 -44.03
N LEU A 116 -20.19 16.60 -43.04
CA LEU A 116 -21.64 16.76 -43.26
C LEU A 116 -21.97 18.09 -43.94
N GLU A 117 -21.30 19.18 -43.57
CA GLU A 117 -21.46 20.49 -44.24
C GLU A 117 -20.93 20.48 -45.67
N ALA A 118 -19.75 19.90 -45.90
CA ALA A 118 -19.19 19.76 -47.24
C ALA A 118 -20.12 18.94 -48.15
N LYS A 119 -20.69 17.83 -47.63
CA LYS A 119 -21.66 17.01 -48.37
C LYS A 119 -22.92 17.80 -48.74
N LYS A 120 -23.44 18.64 -47.83
CA LYS A 120 -24.62 19.50 -48.09
C LYS A 120 -24.35 20.55 -49.16
N ASN A 121 -23.15 21.11 -49.16
CA ASN A 121 -22.76 22.21 -50.07
C ASN A 121 -22.10 21.73 -51.36
N GLY A 122 -21.98 20.41 -51.58
CA GLY A 122 -21.31 19.83 -52.74
C GLY A 122 -19.79 20.07 -52.79
N ALA A 123 -19.16 20.35 -51.64
CA ALA A 123 -17.73 20.58 -51.53
C ALA A 123 -16.92 19.28 -51.38
N ASP A 124 -15.62 19.36 -51.65
CA ASP A 124 -14.69 18.21 -51.55
C ASP A 124 -14.46 17.78 -50.09
N ALA A 125 -14.55 16.47 -49.84
CA ALA A 125 -14.45 15.89 -48.51
C ALA A 125 -13.03 15.97 -47.92
N PHE A 126 -11.99 15.84 -48.75
CA PHE A 126 -10.60 15.93 -48.29
C PHE A 126 -10.24 17.36 -47.93
N LYS A 127 -10.68 18.34 -48.73
CA LYS A 127 -10.56 19.78 -48.38
C LYS A 127 -11.29 20.13 -47.08
N ALA A 128 -12.42 19.49 -46.80
CA ALA A 128 -13.14 19.70 -45.55
C ALA A 128 -12.38 19.13 -44.34
N ILE A 129 -11.72 17.98 -44.47
CA ILE A 129 -10.82 17.43 -43.44
C ILE A 129 -9.65 18.40 -43.19
N GLU A 130 -9.03 18.87 -44.28
CA GLU A 130 -7.89 19.79 -44.23
C GLU A 130 -8.23 21.15 -43.61
N SER A 131 -9.49 21.60 -43.70
CA SER A 131 -9.97 22.80 -42.99
C SER A 131 -10.00 22.68 -41.47
N VAL A 132 -10.02 21.44 -40.94
CA VAL A 132 -10.03 21.17 -39.50
C VAL A 132 -8.61 20.89 -38.98
N MET A 133 -7.78 20.19 -39.76
CA MET A 133 -6.38 19.90 -39.45
C MET A 133 -5.61 19.43 -40.69
N SER A 134 -4.28 19.48 -40.67
CA SER A 134 -3.48 18.92 -41.78
C SER A 134 -3.68 17.41 -41.95
N TRP A 135 -3.44 16.91 -43.17
CA TRP A 135 -3.53 15.48 -43.49
C TRP A 135 -2.59 14.61 -42.63
N GLU A 136 -1.39 15.12 -42.34
CA GLU A 136 -0.43 14.47 -41.43
C GLU A 136 -0.98 14.37 -39.99
N ALA A 137 -1.55 15.46 -39.47
CA ALA A 137 -2.16 15.48 -38.15
C ALA A 137 -3.37 14.54 -38.07
N PHE A 138 -4.16 14.46 -39.14
CA PHE A 138 -5.28 13.52 -39.24
C PHE A 138 -4.79 12.07 -39.21
N THR A 139 -3.80 11.70 -40.02
CA THR A 139 -3.23 10.35 -40.07
C THR A 139 -2.70 9.93 -38.69
N LYS A 140 -1.92 10.80 -38.04
CA LYS A 140 -1.45 10.58 -36.67
C LYS A 140 -2.62 10.43 -35.70
N SER A 141 -3.68 11.21 -35.87
CA SER A 141 -4.83 11.15 -34.98
C SER A 141 -5.60 9.83 -35.06
N VAL A 142 -5.65 9.21 -36.24
CA VAL A 142 -6.25 7.89 -36.50
C VAL A 142 -5.44 6.81 -35.81
N SER A 143 -4.13 6.77 -36.02
CA SER A 143 -3.25 5.79 -35.35
C SER A 143 -3.30 5.92 -33.82
N GLU A 144 -3.34 7.14 -33.28
CA GLU A 144 -3.50 7.36 -31.84
C GLU A 144 -4.87 6.90 -31.33
N ALA A 145 -5.94 6.99 -32.13
CA ALA A 145 -7.26 6.54 -31.74
C ALA A 145 -7.39 5.01 -31.73
N GLU A 146 -6.76 4.33 -32.69
CA GLU A 146 -6.70 2.86 -32.75
C GLU A 146 -5.95 2.27 -31.54
N GLN A 147 -4.96 2.99 -31.00
CA GLN A 147 -4.24 2.57 -29.78
C GLN A 147 -5.02 2.80 -28.48
N LEU A 148 -6.11 3.58 -28.53
CA LEU A 148 -6.96 3.87 -27.37
C LEU A 148 -8.18 2.93 -27.28
N ALA A 149 -8.40 2.08 -28.30
CA ALA A 149 -9.53 1.14 -28.43
C ALA A 149 -9.22 -0.25 -27.85
#